data_AF-A0A9Q1BIR1-F1
#
_entry.id   AF-A0A9Q1BIR1-F1
#
_cell.length_a   1.000
_cell.length_b   1.000
_cell.length_c   1.000
_cell.angle_alpha   90.00
_cell.angle_beta   90.00
_cell.angle_gamma   90.00
#
_symmetry.space_group_name_H-M   'P 1'
#
loop_
_entity.id
_entity.type
_entity.pdbx_description
1 polymer ?
#
loop_
_entity_poly.entity_id
_entity_poly.type
_entity_poly.pdbx_seq_one_letter_code
_entity_poly.pdbx_strand_id
1 'polypeptide(L)'
;MHDDLRSLEINFEKAIEFFTKRVEDLESREKLNSDRIKALEDEVQKMKQVDLEQADRINVQERFSRRSNTRIVGFPCTENESCEGIVKSVMEKVGVSNVRIERAHRDGRLNPTRPRHILAKLSFYQDKITALKHQRRALENEPFFITDDLTKRDLQEKRKWASQVTQLYNQGTKLRFSAGKWRDSSGGDFNLVMNLDLDKTGGLPRTNFRARSKLIEIMNRHDLIDIWRERNLQSKSFTWHSNIDDSIHCRLDFFIISNHMKNLVANTLITSLFGSDHSSVSVTLRIGTIRGKGMWKLNTSLLGDPVYIDLIKRTIADTLNSDKGENVCLLWEACKVNIRSVSISYSKSLTITRRRDEQNLLDQISKLEQQNANFPSVFCHNKLTEARAALEALYDYKLKGTVVRSRARWSEEGEKNTKYFLNLEKRNRSMNSINELILSSGISISAHSDIMGEVKRFYSELYTKQNGISSIDFCSNHSVPHNKVSPEQQLVC
;
A
#
# COMPACT_ATOMS: atom_id res chain seq x y z
N MET A 1 74.74 51.58 29.04
CA MET A 1 74.76 51.21 27.61
C MET A 1 74.68 49.70 27.39
N HIS A 2 75.62 48.89 27.89
CA HIS A 2 75.57 47.42 27.68
C HIS A 2 74.43 46.72 28.46
N ASP A 3 74.13 47.19 29.68
CA ASP A 3 73.02 46.66 30.50
C ASP A 3 71.64 47.12 30.01
N ASP A 4 71.54 48.33 29.47
CA ASP A 4 70.29 48.85 28.87
C ASP A 4 69.93 48.08 27.60
N LEU A 5 70.93 47.76 26.77
CA LEU A 5 70.78 46.93 25.58
C LEU A 5 70.31 45.51 25.92
N ARG A 6 70.92 44.87 26.93
CA ARG A 6 70.46 43.55 27.43
C ARG A 6 69.03 43.58 27.96
N SER A 7 68.68 44.64 28.70
CA SER A 7 67.32 44.79 29.25
C SER A 7 66.28 44.97 28.14
N LEU A 8 66.64 45.70 27.08
CA LEU A 8 65.80 45.89 25.90
C LEU A 8 65.63 44.58 25.12
N GLU A 9 66.71 43.81 24.96
CA GLU A 9 66.72 42.50 24.30
C GLU A 9 65.80 41.50 25.00
N ILE A 10 65.88 41.40 26.33
CA ILE A 10 64.99 40.57 27.16
C ILE A 10 63.52 41.01 27.04
N ASN A 11 63.25 42.32 27.00
CA ASN A 11 61.89 42.83 26.83
C ASN A 11 61.33 42.54 25.43
N PHE A 12 62.17 42.60 24.40
CA PHE A 12 61.80 42.21 23.04
C PHE A 12 61.53 40.70 22.94
N GLU A 13 62.36 39.85 23.53
CA GLU A 13 62.13 38.40 23.58
C GLU A 13 60.78 38.08 24.25
N LYS A 14 60.48 38.70 25.40
CA LYS A 14 59.19 38.54 26.08
C LYS A 14 58.01 39.02 25.24
N ALA A 15 58.17 40.13 24.52
CA ALA A 15 57.12 40.65 23.64
C ALA A 15 56.88 39.70 22.45
N ILE A 16 57.95 39.19 21.84
CA ILE A 16 57.88 38.20 20.75
C ILE A 16 57.17 36.94 21.26
N GLU A 17 57.55 36.40 22.41
CA GLU A 17 56.92 35.22 22.99
C GLU A 17 55.42 35.44 23.27
N PHE A 18 55.06 36.61 23.80
CA PHE A 18 53.65 37.00 24.02
C PHE A 18 52.87 37.08 22.71
N PHE A 19 53.43 37.71 21.67
CA PHE A 19 52.77 37.84 20.38
C PHE A 19 52.66 36.50 19.66
N THR A 20 53.69 35.64 19.70
CA THR A 20 53.65 34.28 19.15
C THR A 20 52.53 33.48 19.79
N LYS A 21 52.43 33.47 21.12
CA LYS A 21 51.36 32.77 21.84
C LYS A 21 49.97 33.29 21.49
N ARG A 22 49.85 34.61 21.25
CA ARG A 22 48.59 35.23 20.84
C ARG A 22 48.21 34.89 19.40
N VAL A 23 49.20 34.77 18.50
CA VAL A 23 48.97 34.31 17.12
C VAL A 23 48.52 32.85 17.13
N GLU A 24 49.17 31.98 17.90
CA GLU A 24 48.77 30.57 18.04
C GLU A 24 47.34 30.41 18.59
N ASP A 25 46.94 31.23 19.57
CA ASP A 25 45.55 31.26 20.08
C ASP A 25 44.54 31.73 19.03
N LEU A 26 44.91 32.76 18.25
CA LEU A 26 44.07 33.27 17.16
C LEU A 26 43.91 32.24 16.04
N GLU A 27 44.99 31.56 15.63
CA GLU A 27 44.94 30.49 14.64
C GLU A 27 44.10 29.30 15.12
N SER A 28 44.23 28.93 16.39
CA SER A 28 43.42 27.87 17.01
C SER A 28 41.93 28.21 17.01
N ARG A 29 41.59 29.47 17.32
CA ARG A 29 40.22 29.98 17.25
C ARG A 29 39.69 30.08 15.81
N GLU A 30 40.52 30.48 14.86
CA GLU A 30 40.15 30.58 13.44
C GLU A 30 39.81 29.20 12.90
N LYS A 31 40.65 28.20 13.17
CA LYS A 31 40.39 26.81 12.83
C LYS A 31 39.09 26.30 13.46
N LEU A 32 38.87 26.54 14.76
CA LEU A 32 37.64 26.16 15.44
C LEU A 32 36.41 26.82 14.81
N ASN A 33 36.50 28.09 14.42
CA ASN A 33 35.40 28.79 13.76
C ASN A 33 35.15 28.26 12.34
N SER A 34 36.19 27.97 11.58
CA SER A 34 36.09 27.35 10.25
C SER A 34 35.39 25.99 10.33
N ASP A 35 35.77 25.14 11.30
CA ASP A 35 35.14 23.85 11.53
C ASP A 35 33.65 24.00 11.93
N ARG A 36 33.32 25.02 12.74
CA ARG A 36 31.93 25.34 13.09
C ARG A 36 31.12 25.83 11.90
N ILE A 37 31.69 26.67 11.03
CA ILE A 37 31.01 27.15 9.82
C ILE A 37 30.68 25.96 8.91
N LYS A 38 31.65 25.07 8.68
CA LYS A 38 31.43 23.87 7.88
C LYS A 38 30.33 22.97 8.45
N ALA A 39 30.33 22.75 9.76
CA ALA A 39 29.28 21.97 10.43
C ALA A 39 27.89 22.62 10.27
N LEU A 40 27.80 23.94 10.35
CA LEU A 40 26.56 24.68 10.13
C LEU A 40 26.09 24.60 8.67
N GLU A 41 27.00 24.66 7.69
CA GLU A 41 26.67 24.50 6.27
C GLU A 41 26.11 23.10 5.98
N ASP A 42 26.72 22.06 6.52
CA ASP A 42 26.25 20.68 6.42
C ASP A 42 24.85 20.52 7.05
N GLU A 43 24.63 21.14 8.21
CA GLU A 43 23.34 21.12 8.91
C GLU A 43 22.25 21.87 8.11
N VAL A 44 22.57 23.02 7.53
CA VAL A 44 21.66 23.78 6.65
C VAL A 44 21.31 22.97 5.40
N GLN A 45 22.27 22.27 4.80
CA GLN A 45 22.01 21.41 3.64
C GLN A 45 21.10 20.24 4.01
N LYS A 46 21.34 19.60 5.15
CA LYS A 46 20.48 18.55 5.69
C LYS A 46 19.07 19.07 5.98
N MET A 47 18.94 20.27 6.54
CA MET A 47 17.65 20.90 6.84
C MET A 47 16.86 21.20 5.56
N LYS A 48 17.51 21.71 4.50
CA LYS A 48 16.89 21.92 3.19
C LYS A 48 16.36 20.63 2.58
N GLN A 49 17.11 19.53 2.71
CA GLN A 49 16.67 18.22 2.23
C GLN A 49 15.43 17.72 2.99
N VAL A 50 15.41 17.87 4.32
CA VAL A 50 14.26 17.53 5.15
C VAL A 50 13.04 18.38 4.81
N ASP A 51 13.21 19.69 4.58
CA ASP A 51 12.12 20.59 4.19
C ASP A 51 11.50 20.20 2.85
N LEU A 52 12.32 19.84 1.86
CA LEU A 52 11.85 19.30 0.58
C LEU A 52 11.03 18.02 0.75
N GLU A 53 11.51 17.09 1.58
CA GLU A 53 10.79 15.84 1.88
C GLU A 53 9.48 16.09 2.62
N GLN A 54 9.47 17.05 3.56
CA GLN A 54 8.25 17.45 4.27
C GLN A 54 7.24 18.09 3.31
N ALA A 55 7.68 18.99 2.42
CA ALA A 55 6.83 19.60 1.41
C ALA A 55 6.21 18.55 0.46
N ASP A 56 6.96 17.51 0.10
CA ASP A 56 6.44 16.38 -0.69
C ASP A 56 5.38 15.59 0.09
N ARG A 57 5.61 15.28 1.37
CA ARG A 57 4.64 14.58 2.23
C ARG A 57 3.37 15.39 2.43
N ILE A 58 3.48 16.69 2.69
CA ILE A 58 2.34 17.60 2.84
C ILE A 58 1.51 17.60 1.55
N ASN A 59 2.14 17.70 0.38
CA ASN A 59 1.43 17.68 -0.89
C ASN A 59 0.72 16.33 -1.14
N VAL A 60 1.31 15.20 -0.72
CA VAL A 60 0.66 13.88 -0.79
C VAL A 60 -0.57 13.81 0.11
N GLN A 61 -0.48 14.30 1.35
CA GLN A 61 -1.60 14.33 2.27
C GLN A 61 -2.72 15.28 1.80
N GLU A 62 -2.34 16.44 1.23
CA GLU A 62 -3.29 17.38 0.65
C GLU A 62 -4.04 16.78 -0.56
N ARG A 63 -3.33 16.08 -1.46
CA ARG A 63 -3.97 15.33 -2.56
C ARG A 63 -4.98 14.32 -2.03
N PHE A 64 -4.64 13.62 -0.94
CA PHE A 64 -5.52 12.64 -0.33
C PHE A 64 -6.80 13.28 0.21
N SER A 65 -6.67 14.38 0.94
CA SER A 65 -7.80 15.17 1.45
C SER A 65 -8.72 15.68 0.32
N ARG A 66 -8.13 16.06 -0.82
CA ARG A 66 -8.85 16.56 -2.00
C ARG A 66 -9.32 15.47 -2.97
N ARG A 67 -9.07 14.18 -2.67
CA ARG A 67 -9.30 13.09 -3.65
C ARG A 67 -10.73 13.03 -4.15
N SER A 68 -11.71 13.28 -3.28
CA SER A 68 -13.15 13.28 -3.62
C SER A 68 -13.71 14.68 -3.92
N ASN A 69 -12.85 15.70 -3.97
CA ASN A 69 -13.26 17.06 -4.28
C ASN A 69 -13.35 17.27 -5.78
N THR A 70 -14.32 18.07 -6.21
CA THR A 70 -14.51 18.52 -7.58
C THR A 70 -14.90 19.99 -7.60
N ARG A 71 -14.60 20.67 -8.70
CA ARG A 71 -14.90 22.10 -8.88
C ARG A 71 -15.81 22.29 -10.07
N ILE A 72 -16.88 23.04 -9.87
CA ILE A 72 -17.73 23.55 -10.94
C ILE A 72 -17.32 25.00 -11.20
N VAL A 73 -16.90 25.28 -12.42
CA VAL A 73 -16.34 26.58 -12.84
C VAL A 73 -17.28 27.22 -13.85
N GLY A 74 -17.60 28.50 -13.67
CA GLY A 74 -18.45 29.26 -14.60
C GLY A 74 -19.94 29.23 -14.28
N PHE A 75 -20.38 28.50 -13.26
CA PHE A 75 -21.80 28.45 -12.89
C PHE A 75 -22.28 29.81 -12.33
N PRO A 76 -23.31 30.47 -12.90
CA PRO A 76 -23.77 31.80 -12.44
C PRO A 76 -24.15 31.81 -10.96
N CYS A 77 -23.95 32.94 -10.28
CA CYS A 77 -24.39 33.11 -8.89
C CYS A 77 -25.83 33.65 -8.86
N THR A 78 -26.70 33.03 -8.07
CA THR A 78 -28.06 33.53 -7.81
C THR A 78 -28.25 33.83 -6.32
N GLU A 79 -29.13 34.76 -6.00
CA GLU A 79 -29.51 35.02 -4.60
C GLU A 79 -30.17 33.77 -4.00
N ASN A 80 -29.79 33.42 -2.77
CA ASN A 80 -30.26 32.22 -2.04
C ASN A 80 -30.04 30.87 -2.75
N GLU A 81 -28.92 30.72 -3.46
CA GLU A 81 -28.59 29.46 -4.13
C GLU A 81 -28.28 28.29 -3.17
N SER A 82 -28.79 27.10 -3.48
CA SER A 82 -28.35 25.86 -2.85
C SER A 82 -27.20 25.25 -3.66
N CYS A 83 -25.96 25.44 -3.19
CA CYS A 83 -24.78 24.84 -3.81
C CYS A 83 -24.89 23.32 -3.90
N GLU A 84 -25.51 22.66 -2.91
CA GLU A 84 -25.74 21.21 -2.94
C GLU A 84 -26.73 20.82 -4.03
N GLY A 85 -27.85 21.55 -4.15
CA GLY A 85 -28.85 21.32 -5.20
C GLY A 85 -28.27 21.51 -6.60
N ILE A 86 -27.47 22.56 -6.79
CA ILE A 86 -26.74 22.81 -8.05
C ILE A 86 -25.82 21.64 -8.37
N VAL A 87 -25.02 21.18 -7.39
CA VAL A 87 -24.10 20.06 -7.60
C VAL A 87 -24.88 18.78 -7.95
N LYS A 88 -26.02 18.49 -7.29
CA LYS A 88 -26.85 17.32 -7.65
C LYS A 88 -27.32 17.37 -9.10
N SER A 89 -27.89 18.50 -9.52
CA SER A 89 -28.36 18.68 -10.90
C SER A 89 -27.23 18.55 -11.93
N VAL A 90 -26.06 19.13 -11.63
CA VAL A 90 -24.89 19.03 -12.52
C VAL A 90 -24.35 17.59 -12.56
N MET A 91 -24.37 16.86 -11.45
CA MET A 91 -23.92 15.46 -11.38
C MET A 91 -24.85 14.52 -12.16
N GLU A 92 -26.16 14.73 -12.11
CA GLU A 92 -27.12 13.98 -12.92
C GLU A 92 -26.85 14.16 -14.43
N LYS A 93 -26.59 15.39 -14.88
CA LYS A 93 -26.25 15.68 -16.29
C LYS A 93 -25.02 14.88 -16.78
N VAL A 94 -24.05 14.63 -15.90
CA VAL A 94 -22.83 13.88 -16.23
C VAL A 94 -22.91 12.37 -15.92
N GLY A 95 -24.11 11.86 -15.68
CA GLY A 95 -24.38 10.43 -15.51
C GLY A 95 -24.13 9.89 -14.10
N VAL A 96 -24.16 10.75 -13.08
CA VAL A 96 -24.04 10.36 -11.67
C VAL A 96 -25.37 10.64 -10.97
N SER A 97 -26.25 9.65 -10.95
CA SER A 97 -27.55 9.72 -10.26
C SER A 97 -27.39 9.50 -8.76
N ASN A 98 -28.23 10.14 -7.95
CA ASN A 98 -28.24 10.00 -6.48
C ASN A 98 -26.89 10.32 -5.80
N VAL A 99 -26.16 11.32 -6.31
CA VAL A 99 -24.87 11.70 -5.75
C VAL A 99 -25.00 12.09 -4.27
N ARG A 100 -24.14 11.50 -3.43
CA ARG A 100 -24.04 11.87 -2.01
C ARG A 100 -22.95 12.92 -1.83
N ILE A 101 -23.33 14.08 -1.31
CA ILE A 101 -22.46 15.24 -1.15
C ILE A 101 -22.20 15.43 0.34
N GLU A 102 -20.94 15.51 0.75
CA GLU A 102 -20.57 15.83 2.14
C GLU A 102 -20.62 17.34 2.40
N ARG A 103 -20.19 18.12 1.41
CA ARG A 103 -20.13 19.58 1.48
C ARG A 103 -20.08 20.19 0.09
N ALA A 104 -20.84 21.27 -0.11
CA ALA A 104 -20.75 22.09 -1.32
C ALA A 104 -20.88 23.57 -0.93
N HIS A 105 -19.99 24.41 -1.46
CA HIS A 105 -20.02 25.86 -1.20
C HIS A 105 -19.31 26.62 -2.32
N ARG A 106 -19.59 27.93 -2.43
CA ARG A 106 -18.82 28.82 -3.28
C ARG A 106 -17.43 29.03 -2.69
N ASP A 107 -16.42 28.88 -3.54
CA ASP A 107 -15.01 29.01 -3.21
C ASP A 107 -14.39 30.26 -3.86
N GLY A 108 -13.53 30.94 -3.11
CA GLY A 108 -12.84 32.16 -3.51
C GLY A 108 -13.52 33.48 -3.10
N ARG A 109 -12.80 34.58 -3.32
CA ARG A 109 -13.28 35.96 -3.08
C ARG A 109 -14.31 36.36 -4.13
N LEU A 110 -15.28 37.20 -3.75
CA LEU A 110 -16.23 37.78 -4.69
C LEU A 110 -15.49 38.55 -5.79
N ASN A 111 -15.94 38.39 -7.04
CA ASN A 111 -15.40 39.07 -8.19
C ASN A 111 -16.57 39.58 -9.05
N PRO A 112 -16.61 40.87 -9.44
CA PRO A 112 -17.69 41.41 -10.26
C PRO A 112 -17.79 40.82 -11.66
N THR A 113 -16.68 40.34 -12.23
CA THR A 113 -16.60 39.94 -13.65
C THR A 113 -16.74 38.44 -13.87
N ARG A 114 -16.64 37.62 -12.83
CA ARG A 114 -16.73 36.16 -12.96
C ARG A 114 -17.40 35.52 -11.75
N PRO A 115 -18.23 34.48 -11.95
CA PRO A 115 -18.81 33.75 -10.84
C PRO A 115 -17.73 33.00 -10.06
N ARG A 116 -17.92 32.91 -8.75
CA ARG A 116 -17.07 32.08 -7.88
C ARG A 116 -17.23 30.61 -8.22
N HIS A 117 -16.18 29.81 -8.07
CA HIS A 117 -16.29 28.38 -8.32
C HIS A 117 -17.17 27.74 -7.23
N ILE A 118 -17.83 26.62 -7.53
CA ILE A 118 -18.42 25.77 -6.49
C ILE A 118 -17.41 24.66 -6.20
N LEU A 119 -16.97 24.55 -4.95
CA LEU A 119 -16.18 23.42 -4.46
C LEU A 119 -17.11 22.43 -3.79
N ALA A 120 -17.12 21.19 -4.29
CA ALA A 120 -17.93 20.11 -3.76
C ALA A 120 -17.08 18.92 -3.36
N LYS A 121 -17.32 18.38 -2.17
CA LYS A 121 -16.75 17.12 -1.69
C LYS A 121 -17.82 16.04 -1.78
N LEU A 122 -17.57 15.05 -2.64
CA LEU A 122 -18.45 13.90 -2.82
C LEU A 122 -18.09 12.83 -1.79
N SER A 123 -19.08 12.07 -1.30
CA SER A 123 -18.82 10.95 -0.38
C SER A 123 -18.05 9.83 -1.08
N PHE A 124 -18.33 9.60 -2.36
CA PHE A 124 -17.70 8.53 -3.13
C PHE A 124 -16.72 9.10 -4.16
N TYR A 125 -15.48 8.61 -4.13
CA TYR A 125 -14.45 8.97 -5.11
C TYR A 125 -14.85 8.56 -6.54
N GLN A 126 -15.59 7.45 -6.67
CA GLN A 126 -15.99 6.93 -7.98
C GLN A 126 -16.91 7.89 -8.72
N ASP A 127 -17.83 8.56 -8.01
CA ASP A 127 -18.73 9.57 -8.56
C ASP A 127 -17.95 10.71 -9.24
N LYS A 128 -16.89 11.18 -8.58
CA LYS A 128 -15.99 12.20 -9.16
C LYS A 128 -15.34 11.70 -10.45
N ILE A 129 -14.88 10.45 -10.46
CA ILE A 129 -14.20 9.88 -11.63
C ILE A 129 -15.15 9.74 -12.81
N THR A 130 -16.37 9.25 -12.56
CA THR A 130 -17.45 9.19 -13.56
C THR A 130 -17.77 10.59 -14.09
N ALA A 131 -17.98 11.56 -13.20
CA ALA A 131 -18.23 12.96 -13.59
C ALA A 131 -17.11 13.52 -14.48
N LEU A 132 -15.84 13.39 -14.08
CA LEU A 132 -14.70 13.89 -14.86
C LEU A 132 -14.53 13.18 -16.22
N LYS A 133 -14.96 11.92 -16.33
CA LYS A 133 -14.92 11.13 -17.59
C LYS A 133 -15.96 11.62 -18.59
N HIS A 134 -17.17 11.93 -18.13
CA HIS A 134 -18.31 12.26 -19.00
C HIS A 134 -18.50 13.77 -19.23
N GLN A 135 -17.97 14.62 -18.34
CA GLN A 135 -18.26 16.06 -18.33
C GLN A 135 -18.05 16.77 -19.68
N ARG A 136 -17.00 16.45 -20.44
CA ARG A 136 -16.71 17.16 -21.70
C ARG A 136 -17.83 17.00 -22.73
N ARG A 137 -18.45 15.81 -22.79
CA ARG A 137 -19.53 15.51 -23.74
C ARG A 137 -20.88 15.97 -23.18
N ALA A 138 -21.10 15.72 -21.89
CA ALA A 138 -22.37 16.03 -21.24
C ALA A 138 -22.61 17.53 -21.04
N LEU A 139 -21.56 18.33 -20.90
CA LEU A 139 -21.64 19.77 -20.62
C LEU A 139 -21.13 20.62 -21.80
N GLU A 140 -21.07 20.07 -23.02
CA GLU A 140 -20.52 20.77 -24.19
C GLU A 140 -21.25 22.08 -24.51
N ASN A 141 -22.57 22.10 -24.30
CA ASN A 141 -23.44 23.26 -24.55
C ASN A 141 -23.71 24.12 -23.31
N GLU A 142 -23.06 23.82 -22.17
CA GLU A 142 -23.27 24.54 -20.92
C GLU A 142 -22.20 25.63 -20.74
N PRO A 143 -22.53 26.78 -20.12
CA PRO A 143 -21.57 27.86 -19.88
C PRO A 143 -20.58 27.56 -18.74
N PHE A 144 -20.64 26.37 -18.17
CA PHE A 144 -19.85 25.93 -17.03
C PHE A 144 -19.25 24.55 -17.29
N PHE A 145 -18.18 24.22 -16.57
CA PHE A 145 -17.52 22.93 -16.69
C PHE A 145 -17.08 22.37 -15.33
N ILE A 146 -16.86 21.06 -15.29
CA ILE A 146 -16.35 20.36 -14.11
C ILE A 146 -14.84 20.16 -14.26
N THR A 147 -14.09 20.44 -13.19
CA THR A 147 -12.66 20.19 -13.13
C THR A 147 -12.22 19.62 -11.80
N ASP A 148 -11.03 19.03 -11.79
CA ASP A 148 -10.44 18.42 -10.61
C ASP A 148 -9.93 19.50 -9.61
N ASP A 149 -10.06 19.25 -8.30
CA ASP A 149 -9.52 20.11 -7.24
C ASP A 149 -8.07 19.72 -6.92
N LEU A 150 -7.14 20.17 -7.77
CA LEU A 150 -5.71 19.89 -7.61
C LEU A 150 -5.07 20.77 -6.53
N THR A 151 -4.01 20.25 -5.89
CA THR A 151 -3.17 21.06 -5.00
C THR A 151 -2.48 22.18 -5.78
N LYS A 152 -2.04 23.24 -5.09
CA LYS A 152 -1.37 24.37 -5.73
C LYS A 152 -0.14 23.94 -6.54
N ARG A 153 0.68 23.03 -5.96
CA ARG A 153 1.89 22.50 -6.60
C ARG A 153 1.55 21.68 -7.85
N ASP A 154 0.53 20.83 -7.77
CA ASP A 154 0.09 20.01 -8.90
C ASP A 154 -0.52 20.85 -10.02
N LEU A 155 -1.27 21.90 -9.67
CA LEU A 155 -1.83 22.83 -10.63
C LEU A 155 -0.73 23.62 -11.36
N GLN A 156 0.32 24.05 -10.65
CA GLN A 156 1.49 24.70 -11.25
C GLN A 156 2.21 23.76 -12.22
N GLU A 157 2.46 22.52 -11.82
CA GLU A 157 3.09 21.52 -12.68
C GLU A 157 2.23 21.19 -13.90
N LYS A 158 0.91 21.09 -13.73
CA LYS A 158 -0.03 20.88 -14.85
C LYS A 158 0.04 22.02 -15.86
N ARG A 159 0.07 23.26 -15.39
CA ARG A 159 0.12 24.47 -16.23
C ARG A 159 1.45 24.62 -16.98
N LYS A 160 2.56 24.23 -16.36
CA LYS A 160 3.90 24.27 -16.96
C LYS A 160 3.97 23.57 -18.32
N TRP A 161 3.20 22.50 -18.50
CA TRP A 161 3.20 21.67 -19.71
C TRP A 161 1.94 21.82 -20.57
N ALA A 162 1.08 22.81 -20.28
CA ALA A 162 -0.23 22.92 -20.92
C ALA A 162 -0.13 23.08 -22.45
N SER A 163 0.82 23.88 -22.95
CA SER A 163 1.00 24.09 -24.39
C SER A 163 1.46 22.83 -25.10
N GLN A 164 2.45 22.13 -24.56
CA GLN A 164 2.96 20.87 -25.13
C GLN A 164 1.89 19.78 -25.12
N VAL A 165 1.11 19.67 -24.04
CA VAL A 165 0.03 18.69 -23.94
C VAL A 165 -1.08 18.98 -24.95
N THR A 166 -1.42 20.24 -25.19
CA THR A 166 -2.37 20.62 -26.25
C THR A 166 -1.85 20.25 -27.64
N GLN A 167 -0.57 20.47 -27.92
CA GLN A 167 0.04 20.03 -29.19
C GLN A 167 -0.05 18.51 -29.36
N LEU A 168 0.31 17.75 -28.33
CA LEU A 168 0.21 16.29 -28.33
C LEU A 168 -1.23 15.80 -28.50
N TYR A 169 -2.20 16.46 -27.88
CA TYR A 169 -3.62 16.16 -28.05
C TYR A 169 -4.06 16.35 -29.50
N ASN A 170 -3.65 17.45 -30.14
CA ASN A 170 -3.94 17.70 -31.55
C ASN A 170 -3.26 16.69 -32.49
N GLN A 171 -2.13 16.12 -32.07
CA GLN A 171 -1.44 15.01 -32.75
C GLN A 171 -2.04 13.64 -32.43
N GLY A 172 -3.11 13.57 -31.64
CA GLY A 172 -3.84 12.34 -31.29
C GLY A 172 -3.40 11.64 -30.01
N THR A 173 -2.43 12.18 -29.26
CA THR A 173 -1.98 11.62 -27.97
C THR A 173 -2.82 12.15 -26.81
N LYS A 174 -3.51 11.26 -26.09
CA LYS A 174 -4.38 11.64 -24.96
C LYS A 174 -3.69 11.41 -23.63
N LEU A 175 -3.21 12.50 -23.02
CA LEU A 175 -2.57 12.47 -21.71
C LEU A 175 -3.58 12.76 -20.58
N ARG A 176 -3.47 12.02 -19.48
CA ARG A 176 -4.18 12.27 -18.22
C ARG A 176 -3.20 12.83 -17.20
N PHE A 177 -3.59 13.90 -16.51
CA PHE A 177 -2.83 14.39 -15.36
C PHE A 177 -3.30 13.70 -14.08
N SER A 178 -2.40 13.01 -13.37
CA SER A 178 -2.69 12.38 -12.08
C SER A 178 -1.46 12.32 -11.17
N ALA A 179 -1.67 12.58 -9.88
CA ALA A 179 -0.63 12.59 -8.85
C ALA A 179 0.59 13.46 -9.23
N GLY A 180 0.33 14.69 -9.71
CA GLY A 180 1.36 15.65 -10.09
C GLY A 180 2.11 15.34 -11.40
N LYS A 181 1.65 14.40 -12.22
CA LYS A 181 2.33 14.01 -13.47
C LYS A 181 1.35 13.87 -14.62
N TRP A 182 1.78 14.28 -15.81
CA TRP A 182 1.16 13.87 -17.06
C TRP A 182 1.53 12.42 -17.33
N ARG A 183 0.53 11.59 -17.58
CA ARG A 183 0.66 10.19 -17.92
C ARG A 183 -0.08 9.94 -19.20
N ASP A 184 0.41 9.00 -19.99
CA ASP A 184 -0.47 8.38 -20.97
C ASP A 184 -1.65 7.73 -20.22
N SER A 185 -2.79 7.66 -20.89
CA SER A 185 -3.99 6.99 -20.40
C SER A 185 -3.77 5.52 -19.98
N SER A 186 -2.64 4.90 -20.35
CA SER A 186 -2.14 3.60 -19.89
C SER A 186 -1.13 3.72 -18.75
N GLY A 187 -1.43 3.13 -17.61
CA GLY A 187 -0.42 2.82 -16.59
C GLY A 187 -0.71 1.45 -15.98
N GLY A 188 0.09 0.45 -16.35
CA GLY A 188 -0.04 -0.96 -15.94
C GLY A 188 -0.43 -1.86 -17.11
N ASP A 189 -1.43 -1.40 -17.84
CA ASP A 189 -1.82 -1.88 -19.18
C ASP A 189 -0.81 -1.35 -20.21
N PHE A 190 -0.17 -2.23 -20.98
CA PHE A 190 0.75 -1.81 -22.05
C PHE A 190 0.01 -1.18 -23.23
N ASN A 191 -1.32 -1.31 -23.28
CA ASN A 191 -2.22 -0.83 -24.32
C ASN A 191 -1.78 -1.26 -25.73
N LEU A 192 -1.16 -2.44 -25.81
CA LEU A 192 -0.67 -3.04 -27.03
C LEU A 192 -0.79 -4.56 -26.97
N VAL A 193 -0.79 -5.16 -28.16
CA VAL A 193 -0.93 -6.60 -28.39
C VAL A 193 0.38 -7.08 -29.01
N MET A 194 1.05 -8.03 -28.37
CA MET A 194 2.35 -8.54 -28.82
C MET A 194 2.21 -9.38 -30.10
N ASN A 195 1.30 -10.35 -30.10
CA ASN A 195 1.01 -11.18 -31.28
C ASN A 195 -0.46 -11.04 -31.70
N LEU A 196 -0.75 -10.40 -32.83
CA LEU A 196 -2.14 -10.14 -33.25
C LEU A 196 -2.95 -11.42 -33.53
N ASP A 197 -2.31 -12.52 -33.89
CA ASP A 197 -3.00 -13.78 -34.23
C ASP A 197 -3.38 -14.61 -32.99
N LEU A 198 -2.59 -14.46 -31.92
CA LEU A 198 -2.73 -15.24 -30.68
C LEU A 198 -3.23 -14.44 -29.47
N ASP A 199 -2.94 -13.14 -29.43
CA ASP A 199 -3.24 -12.24 -28.32
C ASP A 199 -4.46 -11.34 -28.62
N LYS A 200 -5.14 -11.54 -29.75
CA LYS A 200 -6.37 -10.82 -30.08
C LYS A 200 -7.38 -11.70 -30.82
N THR A 201 -8.65 -11.52 -30.49
CA THR A 201 -9.79 -12.04 -31.26
C THR A 201 -10.87 -10.96 -31.37
N GLY A 202 -11.55 -10.91 -32.51
CA GLY A 202 -12.57 -9.90 -32.80
C GLY A 202 -12.02 -8.49 -33.09
N GLY A 203 -12.88 -7.63 -33.62
CA GLY A 203 -12.55 -6.24 -33.98
C GLY A 203 -11.48 -6.11 -35.07
N LEU A 204 -10.91 -4.91 -35.22
CA LEU A 204 -9.86 -4.63 -36.21
C LEU A 204 -8.53 -5.29 -35.78
N PRO A 205 -7.80 -5.99 -36.67
CA PRO A 205 -6.52 -6.65 -36.39
C PRO A 205 -5.37 -5.63 -36.32
N ARG A 206 -5.47 -4.70 -35.37
CA ARG A 206 -4.54 -3.59 -35.21
C ARG A 206 -4.08 -3.47 -33.76
N THR A 207 -2.84 -3.04 -33.61
CA THR A 207 -2.27 -2.61 -32.34
C THR A 207 -1.45 -1.34 -32.53
N ASN A 208 -0.94 -0.75 -31.45
CA ASN A 208 0.02 0.33 -31.52
C ASN A 208 1.39 -0.21 -31.97
N PHE A 209 1.59 -0.31 -33.28
CA PHE A 209 2.80 -0.88 -33.87
C PHE A 209 4.09 -0.17 -33.45
N ARG A 210 4.05 1.16 -33.25
CA ARG A 210 5.23 1.91 -32.79
C ARG A 210 5.64 1.51 -31.38
N ALA A 211 4.67 1.46 -30.46
CA ALA A 211 4.91 1.03 -29.09
C ALA A 211 5.38 -0.43 -29.04
N ARG A 212 4.74 -1.31 -29.82
CA ARG A 212 5.11 -2.73 -29.91
C ARG A 212 6.55 -2.91 -30.42
N SER A 213 6.91 -2.26 -31.53
CA SER A 213 8.25 -2.34 -32.09
C SER A 213 9.31 -1.84 -31.10
N LYS A 214 9.02 -0.74 -30.38
CA LYS A 214 9.93 -0.22 -29.35
C LYS A 214 10.08 -1.17 -28.17
N LEU A 215 9.00 -1.83 -27.78
CA LEU A 215 9.02 -2.82 -26.70
C LEU A 215 9.84 -4.05 -27.11
N ILE A 216 9.65 -4.56 -28.33
CA ILE A 216 10.46 -5.65 -28.89
C ILE A 216 11.95 -5.27 -28.93
N GLU A 217 12.27 -4.04 -29.34
CA GLU A 217 13.64 -3.54 -29.32
C GLU A 217 14.25 -3.55 -27.89
N ILE A 218 13.49 -3.11 -26.88
CA ILE A 218 13.90 -3.14 -25.47
C ILE A 218 14.09 -4.59 -24.99
N MET A 219 13.15 -5.48 -25.32
CA MET A 219 13.22 -6.90 -24.97
C MET A 219 14.47 -7.56 -25.55
N ASN A 220 14.75 -7.31 -26.82
CA ASN A 220 15.94 -7.84 -27.48
C ASN A 220 17.24 -7.24 -26.91
N ARG A 221 17.27 -5.94 -26.65
CA ARG A 221 18.46 -5.25 -26.10
C ARG A 221 18.83 -5.75 -24.70
N HIS A 222 17.84 -6.09 -23.88
CA HIS A 222 18.05 -6.42 -22.47
C HIS A 222 17.82 -7.91 -22.16
N ASP A 223 17.72 -8.77 -23.18
CA ASP A 223 17.44 -10.20 -23.05
C ASP A 223 16.23 -10.47 -22.14
N LEU A 224 15.12 -9.82 -22.47
CA LEU A 224 13.85 -9.93 -21.75
C LEU A 224 12.84 -10.75 -22.55
N ILE A 225 12.01 -11.51 -21.84
CA ILE A 225 10.98 -12.38 -22.41
C ILE A 225 9.62 -12.09 -21.78
N ASP A 226 8.57 -12.23 -22.57
CA ASP A 226 7.20 -12.34 -22.07
C ASP A 226 7.00 -13.76 -21.51
N ILE A 227 7.06 -13.89 -20.19
CA ILE A 227 7.10 -15.21 -19.55
C ILE A 227 5.81 -16.00 -19.73
N TRP A 228 4.66 -15.33 -19.85
CA TRP A 228 3.39 -16.04 -20.04
C TRP A 228 3.34 -16.64 -21.45
N ARG A 229 3.71 -15.87 -22.48
CA ARG A 229 3.75 -16.35 -23.87
C ARG A 229 4.80 -17.44 -24.06
N GLU A 230 5.96 -17.31 -23.40
CA GLU A 230 7.01 -18.32 -23.42
C GLU A 230 6.53 -19.69 -22.88
N ARG A 231 5.68 -19.68 -21.85
CA ARG A 231 5.11 -20.91 -21.27
C ARG A 231 3.87 -21.42 -22.02
N ASN A 232 3.24 -20.56 -22.84
CA ASN A 232 1.95 -20.82 -23.49
C ASN A 232 2.02 -20.43 -24.98
N LEU A 233 2.96 -21.02 -25.72
CA LEU A 233 3.32 -20.55 -27.07
C LEU A 233 2.12 -20.40 -28.03
N GLN A 234 1.19 -21.34 -28.02
CA GLN A 234 0.05 -21.37 -28.94
C GLN A 234 -1.30 -21.08 -28.28
N SER A 235 -1.34 -20.91 -26.95
CA SER A 235 -2.60 -20.70 -26.25
C SER A 235 -3.17 -19.32 -26.54
N LYS A 236 -4.47 -19.26 -26.81
CA LYS A 236 -5.24 -18.02 -26.88
C LYS A 236 -5.88 -17.78 -25.52
N SER A 237 -5.35 -16.82 -24.78
CA SER A 237 -5.89 -16.38 -23.49
C SER A 237 -5.70 -14.88 -23.39
N PHE A 238 -6.69 -14.20 -22.83
CA PHE A 238 -6.84 -12.75 -22.94
C PHE A 238 -6.89 -12.14 -21.54
N THR A 239 -6.40 -10.91 -21.43
CA THR A 239 -6.42 -10.17 -20.17
C THR A 239 -7.40 -9.02 -20.20
N TRP A 240 -8.02 -8.77 -21.34
CA TRP A 240 -9.05 -7.75 -21.50
C TRP A 240 -10.14 -8.26 -22.43
N HIS A 241 -11.38 -7.92 -22.12
CA HIS A 241 -12.52 -8.06 -23.01
C HIS A 241 -13.27 -6.74 -23.13
N SER A 242 -13.92 -6.50 -24.26
CA SER A 242 -14.73 -5.30 -24.43
C SER A 242 -16.01 -5.40 -23.59
N ASN A 243 -16.41 -4.28 -22.98
CA ASN A 243 -17.72 -4.15 -22.32
C ASN A 243 -18.84 -3.73 -23.30
N ILE A 244 -18.50 -3.50 -24.57
CA ILE A 244 -19.43 -3.02 -25.61
C ILE A 244 -19.69 -4.12 -26.65
N ASP A 245 -18.69 -4.95 -26.92
CA ASP A 245 -18.75 -6.01 -27.94
C ASP A 245 -18.05 -7.25 -27.41
N ASP A 246 -18.84 -8.20 -26.92
CA ASP A 246 -18.37 -9.44 -26.29
C ASP A 246 -17.58 -10.35 -27.23
N SER A 247 -17.51 -10.06 -28.55
CA SER A 247 -16.64 -10.81 -29.46
C SER A 247 -15.17 -10.37 -29.38
N ILE A 248 -14.90 -9.19 -28.82
CA ILE A 248 -13.56 -8.58 -28.83
C ILE A 248 -12.81 -8.87 -27.54
N HIS A 249 -11.67 -9.56 -27.68
CA HIS A 249 -10.77 -9.88 -26.59
C HIS A 249 -9.32 -9.58 -26.97
N CYS A 250 -8.53 -9.12 -25.99
CA CYS A 250 -7.11 -8.79 -26.18
C CYS A 250 -6.28 -9.22 -24.97
N ARG A 251 -5.03 -9.63 -25.18
CA ARG A 251 -4.03 -9.75 -24.13
C ARG A 251 -3.18 -8.48 -24.10
N LEU A 252 -3.52 -7.59 -23.18
CA LEU A 252 -2.91 -6.27 -23.02
C LEU A 252 -1.96 -6.18 -21.81
N ASP A 253 -2.10 -7.12 -20.89
CA ASP A 253 -1.36 -7.20 -19.64
C ASP A 253 -0.37 -8.38 -19.71
N PHE A 254 0.90 -8.15 -19.43
CA PHE A 254 1.93 -9.20 -19.44
C PHE A 254 3.10 -8.86 -18.52
N PHE A 255 3.84 -9.88 -18.10
CA PHE A 255 5.10 -9.71 -17.36
C PHE A 255 6.29 -9.94 -18.29
N ILE A 256 7.10 -8.90 -18.44
CA ILE A 256 8.40 -8.99 -19.11
C ILE A 256 9.46 -9.20 -18.03
N ILE A 257 10.18 -10.31 -18.11
CA ILE A 257 11.24 -10.68 -17.16
C ILE A 257 12.55 -10.89 -17.90
N SER A 258 13.68 -10.76 -17.21
CA SER A 258 14.96 -11.17 -17.77
C SER A 258 14.98 -12.68 -18.02
N ASN A 259 15.49 -13.09 -19.17
CA ASN A 259 15.48 -14.48 -19.64
C ASN A 259 16.11 -15.45 -18.62
N HIS A 260 17.20 -15.04 -17.97
CA HIS A 260 17.86 -15.84 -16.91
C HIS A 260 16.94 -16.16 -15.70
N MET A 261 15.89 -15.36 -15.46
CA MET A 261 14.91 -15.62 -14.39
C MET A 261 13.84 -16.64 -14.77
N LYS A 262 13.78 -17.09 -16.03
CA LYS A 262 12.78 -18.04 -16.55
C LYS A 262 12.64 -19.31 -15.70
N ASN A 263 13.78 -19.83 -15.22
CA ASN A 263 13.84 -21.05 -14.42
C ASN A 263 13.37 -20.86 -12.97
N LEU A 264 13.34 -19.61 -12.48
CA LEU A 264 12.79 -19.28 -11.16
C LEU A 264 11.27 -19.21 -11.20
N VAL A 265 10.64 -19.11 -12.37
CA VAL A 265 9.19 -19.01 -12.51
C VAL A 265 8.56 -20.39 -12.34
N ALA A 266 7.78 -20.56 -11.28
CA ALA A 266 7.04 -21.79 -11.00
C ALA A 266 5.74 -21.90 -11.79
N ASN A 267 5.01 -20.79 -11.94
CA ASN A 267 3.73 -20.77 -12.64
C ASN A 267 3.40 -19.37 -13.15
N THR A 268 2.60 -19.31 -14.21
CA THR A 268 2.02 -18.10 -14.79
C THR A 268 0.54 -18.34 -15.03
N LEU A 269 -0.35 -17.54 -14.44
CA LEU A 269 -1.81 -17.71 -14.58
C LEU A 269 -2.47 -16.41 -15.00
N ILE A 270 -3.49 -16.53 -15.85
CA ILE A 270 -4.45 -15.46 -16.13
C ILE A 270 -5.75 -15.85 -15.43
N THR A 271 -6.27 -14.95 -14.59
CA THR A 271 -7.47 -15.21 -13.78
C THR A 271 -8.45 -14.07 -13.97
N SER A 272 -9.64 -14.39 -14.46
CA SER A 272 -10.73 -13.41 -14.56
C SER A 272 -11.04 -12.85 -13.19
N LEU A 273 -11.14 -11.52 -13.10
CA LEU A 273 -11.47 -10.82 -11.88
C LEU A 273 -12.90 -10.35 -11.95
N PHE A 274 -13.64 -10.62 -10.88
CA PHE A 274 -15.01 -10.18 -10.76
C PHE A 274 -15.13 -8.64 -10.85
N GLY A 275 -16.00 -8.14 -11.74
CA GLY A 275 -16.31 -6.71 -11.88
C GLY A 275 -15.28 -5.87 -12.64
N SER A 276 -14.34 -6.51 -13.34
CA SER A 276 -13.30 -5.87 -14.14
C SER A 276 -13.38 -6.38 -15.58
N ASP A 277 -13.22 -5.49 -16.56
CA ASP A 277 -13.02 -5.84 -17.96
C ASP A 277 -11.61 -6.40 -18.24
N HIS A 278 -10.73 -6.31 -17.23
CA HIS A 278 -9.43 -6.96 -17.22
C HIS A 278 -9.38 -8.21 -16.32
N SER A 279 -8.69 -9.25 -16.80
CA SER A 279 -8.22 -10.40 -16.01
C SER A 279 -6.85 -10.11 -15.39
N SER A 280 -6.62 -10.62 -14.18
CA SER A 280 -5.33 -10.56 -13.51
C SER A 280 -4.31 -11.48 -14.19
N VAL A 281 -3.10 -10.99 -14.39
CA VAL A 281 -1.93 -11.83 -14.71
C VAL A 281 -1.13 -12.04 -13.44
N SER A 282 -0.73 -13.28 -13.16
CA SER A 282 0.10 -13.62 -12.01
C SER A 282 1.31 -14.43 -12.42
N VAL A 283 2.45 -14.14 -11.79
CA VAL A 283 3.71 -14.86 -11.96
C VAL A 283 4.22 -15.26 -10.58
N THR A 284 4.40 -16.56 -10.37
CA THR A 284 4.93 -17.09 -9.11
C THR A 284 6.42 -17.38 -9.29
N LEU A 285 7.26 -16.67 -8.54
CA LEU A 285 8.71 -16.87 -8.55
C LEU A 285 9.13 -17.69 -7.32
N ARG A 286 9.96 -18.72 -7.54
CA ARG A 286 10.67 -19.47 -6.48
C ARG A 286 11.92 -18.68 -6.10
N ILE A 287 11.74 -17.69 -5.22
CA ILE A 287 12.84 -16.86 -4.71
C ILE A 287 12.97 -17.12 -3.21
N GLY A 288 14.12 -17.64 -2.80
CA GLY A 288 14.52 -17.78 -1.40
C GLY A 288 14.22 -19.13 -0.75
N THR A 289 14.62 -19.24 0.51
CA THR A 289 14.45 -20.41 1.37
C THR A 289 12.99 -20.62 1.79
N ILE A 290 12.56 -21.88 1.83
CA ILE A 290 11.23 -22.28 2.30
C ILE A 290 11.13 -21.91 3.79
N ARG A 291 10.42 -20.83 4.12
CA ARG A 291 10.09 -20.50 5.51
C ARG A 291 9.03 -21.47 6.04
N GLY A 292 9.24 -21.98 7.25
CA GLY A 292 8.25 -22.81 7.96
C GLY A 292 6.97 -22.05 8.33
N LYS A 293 6.01 -22.75 8.96
CA LYS A 293 4.67 -22.23 9.29
C LYS A 293 4.66 -21.02 10.25
N GLY A 294 5.80 -20.64 10.80
CA GLY A 294 5.95 -19.53 11.75
C GLY A 294 5.32 -19.80 13.11
N MET A 295 5.38 -18.81 14.01
CA MET A 295 4.70 -18.87 15.30
C MET A 295 3.20 -18.64 15.10
N TRP A 296 2.38 -19.59 15.57
CA TRP A 296 0.93 -19.43 15.55
C TRP A 296 0.49 -18.30 16.49
N LYS A 297 -0.40 -17.45 15.99
CA LYS A 297 -1.05 -16.36 16.72
C LYS A 297 -2.55 -16.53 16.61
N LEU A 298 -3.26 -16.30 17.70
CA LEU A 298 -4.72 -16.34 17.70
C LEU A 298 -5.27 -15.22 16.81
N ASN A 299 -6.24 -15.56 15.96
CA ASN A 299 -7.02 -14.57 15.24
C ASN A 299 -8.09 -14.01 16.20
N THR A 300 -7.89 -12.76 16.66
CA THR A 300 -8.78 -12.13 17.63
C THR A 300 -10.20 -11.90 17.12
N SER A 301 -10.44 -11.96 15.80
CA SER A 301 -11.81 -11.93 15.27
C SER A 301 -12.66 -13.10 15.75
N LEU A 302 -12.05 -14.21 16.19
CA LEU A 302 -12.76 -15.36 16.75
C LEU A 302 -13.36 -15.06 18.13
N LEU A 303 -12.84 -14.05 18.84
CA LEU A 303 -13.36 -13.66 20.15
C LEU A 303 -14.77 -13.04 20.06
N GLY A 304 -15.24 -12.69 18.85
CA GLY A 304 -16.61 -12.28 18.60
C GLY A 304 -17.52 -13.38 18.03
N ASP A 305 -17.03 -14.61 17.87
CA ASP A 305 -17.80 -15.74 17.33
C ASP A 305 -18.44 -16.53 18.49
N PRO A 306 -19.79 -16.54 18.62
CA PRO A 306 -20.47 -17.22 19.73
C PRO A 306 -20.15 -18.72 19.81
N VAL A 307 -19.97 -19.38 18.67
CA VAL A 307 -19.65 -20.82 18.60
C VAL A 307 -18.25 -21.07 19.15
N TYR A 308 -17.31 -20.21 18.81
CA TYR A 308 -15.94 -20.28 19.33
C TYR A 308 -15.89 -20.00 20.84
N ILE A 309 -16.60 -18.97 21.31
CA ILE A 309 -16.66 -18.61 22.74
C ILE A 309 -17.18 -19.79 23.56
N ASP A 310 -18.27 -20.41 23.13
CA ASP A 310 -18.84 -21.57 23.80
C ASP A 310 -17.88 -22.77 23.82
N LEU A 311 -17.21 -23.03 22.69
CA LEU A 311 -16.19 -24.08 22.58
C LEU A 311 -15.03 -23.86 23.58
N ILE A 312 -14.55 -22.63 23.74
CA ILE A 312 -13.48 -22.31 24.71
C ILE A 312 -13.97 -22.47 26.14
N LYS A 313 -15.18 -22.00 26.47
CA LYS A 313 -15.78 -22.16 27.80
C LYS A 313 -15.89 -23.64 28.19
N ARG A 314 -16.37 -24.48 27.27
CA ARG A 314 -16.42 -25.93 27.46
C ARG A 314 -15.03 -26.54 27.65
N THR A 315 -14.08 -26.17 26.80
CA THR A 315 -12.69 -26.65 26.90
C THR A 315 -12.06 -26.34 28.26
N ILE A 316 -12.32 -25.14 28.81
CA ILE A 316 -11.84 -24.76 30.15
C ILE A 316 -12.51 -25.63 31.22
N ALA A 317 -13.84 -25.75 31.20
CA ALA A 317 -14.58 -26.56 32.16
C ALA A 317 -14.14 -28.02 32.14
N ASP A 318 -14.01 -28.62 30.96
CA ASP A 318 -13.58 -30.01 30.78
C ASP A 318 -12.15 -30.22 31.30
N THR A 319 -11.24 -29.27 31.04
CA THR A 319 -9.86 -29.37 31.53
C THR A 319 -9.81 -29.30 33.06
N LEU A 320 -10.60 -28.39 33.67
CA LEU A 320 -10.67 -28.26 35.12
C LEU A 320 -11.28 -29.50 35.79
N ASN A 321 -12.27 -30.13 35.16
CA ASN A 321 -12.91 -31.34 35.68
C ASN A 321 -12.04 -32.61 35.50
N SER A 322 -11.02 -32.56 34.64
CA SER A 322 -10.16 -33.72 34.33
C SER A 322 -8.99 -33.91 35.29
N ASP A 323 -8.61 -32.88 36.08
CA ASP A 323 -7.48 -32.93 36.99
C ASP A 323 -7.94 -33.09 38.45
N LYS A 324 -7.31 -34.01 39.19
CA LYS A 324 -7.63 -34.31 40.60
C LYS A 324 -6.91 -33.40 41.60
N GLY A 325 -6.21 -32.36 41.13
CA GLY A 325 -5.77 -31.24 41.98
C GLY A 325 -4.39 -31.38 42.61
N GLU A 326 -3.46 -32.15 42.02
CA GLU A 326 -2.11 -32.31 42.61
C GLU A 326 -1.17 -31.14 42.29
N ASN A 327 -1.35 -30.43 41.17
CA ASN A 327 -0.49 -29.29 40.80
C ASN A 327 -1.20 -28.23 39.95
N VAL A 328 -1.57 -27.13 40.58
CA VAL A 328 -2.27 -25.98 39.94
C VAL A 328 -1.46 -25.38 38.77
N CYS A 329 -0.13 -25.42 38.82
CA CYS A 329 0.70 -24.93 37.72
C CYS A 329 0.60 -25.85 36.50
N LEU A 330 0.61 -27.17 36.71
CA LEU A 330 0.42 -28.14 35.62
C LEU A 330 -0.99 -28.05 35.03
N LEU A 331 -2.01 -27.84 35.86
CA LEU A 331 -3.37 -27.60 35.41
C LEU A 331 -3.48 -26.35 34.51
N TRP A 332 -2.80 -25.27 34.89
CA TRP A 332 -2.75 -24.06 34.08
C TRP A 332 -2.04 -24.28 32.73
N GLU A 333 -0.90 -24.99 32.72
CA GLU A 333 -0.23 -25.35 31.47
C GLU A 333 -1.10 -26.23 30.58
N ALA A 334 -1.76 -27.25 31.16
CA ALA A 334 -2.68 -28.12 30.44
C ALA A 334 -3.85 -27.33 29.83
N CYS A 335 -4.42 -26.39 30.59
CA CYS A 335 -5.49 -25.51 30.12
C CYS A 335 -5.03 -24.65 28.92
N LYS A 336 -3.85 -24.03 29.00
CA LYS A 336 -3.28 -23.26 27.88
C LYS A 336 -3.05 -24.13 26.64
N VAL A 337 -2.54 -25.36 26.82
CA VAL A 337 -2.31 -26.31 25.72
C VAL A 337 -3.63 -26.72 25.06
N ASN A 338 -4.66 -27.04 25.85
CA ASN A 338 -5.97 -27.44 25.36
C ASN A 338 -6.67 -26.29 24.61
N ILE A 339 -6.70 -25.09 25.21
CA ILE A 339 -7.21 -23.88 24.56
C ILE A 339 -6.50 -23.66 23.23
N ARG A 340 -5.16 -23.71 23.21
CA ARG A 340 -4.37 -23.52 21.99
C ARG A 340 -4.71 -24.57 20.94
N SER A 341 -4.79 -25.85 21.32
CA SER A 341 -5.09 -26.96 20.41
C SER A 341 -6.45 -26.79 19.75
N VAL A 342 -7.49 -26.55 20.55
CA VAL A 342 -8.86 -26.34 20.09
C VAL A 342 -8.96 -25.09 19.22
N SER A 343 -8.29 -24.00 19.61
CA SER A 343 -8.25 -22.75 18.83
C SER A 343 -7.63 -22.94 17.45
N ILE A 344 -6.53 -23.69 17.36
CA ILE A 344 -5.86 -24.02 16.10
C ILE A 344 -6.79 -24.88 15.22
N SER A 345 -7.44 -25.88 15.81
CA SER A 345 -8.36 -26.77 15.11
C SER A 345 -9.54 -25.99 14.53
N TYR A 346 -10.21 -25.20 15.36
CA TYR A 346 -11.34 -24.35 14.95
C TYR A 346 -10.95 -23.39 13.81
N SER A 347 -9.82 -22.69 13.97
CA SER A 347 -9.32 -21.75 12.95
C SER A 347 -9.06 -22.44 11.60
N LYS A 348 -8.52 -23.67 11.61
CA LYS A 348 -8.29 -24.45 10.39
C LYS A 348 -9.60 -24.84 9.73
N SER A 349 -10.54 -25.39 10.49
CA SER A 349 -11.86 -25.78 9.97
C SER A 349 -12.58 -24.58 9.34
N LEU A 350 -12.59 -23.43 10.03
CA LEU A 350 -13.18 -22.20 9.51
C LEU A 350 -12.51 -21.70 8.24
N THR A 351 -11.19 -21.83 8.13
CA THR A 351 -10.45 -21.47 6.90
C THR A 351 -10.81 -22.39 5.73
N ILE A 352 -11.00 -23.68 5.98
CA ILE A 352 -11.41 -24.65 4.96
C ILE A 352 -12.83 -24.33 4.48
N THR A 353 -13.78 -24.14 5.40
CA THR A 353 -15.16 -23.78 5.08
C THR A 353 -15.21 -22.50 4.22
N ARG A 354 -14.52 -21.44 4.63
CA ARG A 354 -14.48 -20.18 3.87
C ARG A 354 -13.89 -20.33 2.46
N ARG A 355 -12.86 -21.15 2.28
CA ARG A 355 -12.30 -21.43 0.95
C ARG A 355 -13.28 -22.19 0.07
N ARG A 356 -14.02 -23.13 0.66
CA ARG A 356 -15.09 -23.85 -0.03
C ARG A 356 -16.21 -22.90 -0.42
N ASP A 357 -16.64 -22.03 0.48
CA ASP A 357 -17.69 -21.04 0.21
C ASP A 357 -17.28 -20.05 -0.89
N GLU A 358 -16.03 -19.58 -0.86
CA GLU A 358 -15.46 -18.74 -1.93
C GLU A 358 -15.50 -19.46 -3.28
N GLN A 359 -15.06 -20.71 -3.35
CA GLN A 359 -15.09 -21.47 -4.60
C GLN A 359 -16.52 -21.70 -5.08
N ASN A 360 -17.43 -22.06 -4.18
CA ASN A 360 -18.84 -22.25 -4.51
C ASN A 360 -19.46 -20.96 -5.08
N LEU A 361 -19.14 -19.80 -4.50
CA LEU A 361 -19.61 -18.51 -4.98
C LEU A 361 -19.04 -18.18 -6.37
N LEU A 362 -17.75 -18.42 -6.61
CA LEU A 362 -17.14 -18.24 -7.93
C LEU A 362 -17.80 -19.15 -8.99
N ASP A 363 -18.02 -20.43 -8.67
CA ASP A 363 -18.67 -21.37 -9.56
C ASP A 363 -20.14 -20.99 -9.82
N GLN A 364 -20.84 -20.50 -8.79
CA GLN A 364 -22.21 -20.02 -8.90
C GLN A 364 -22.31 -18.77 -9.77
N ILE A 365 -21.41 -17.79 -9.57
CA ILE A 365 -21.33 -16.58 -10.39
C ILE A 365 -21.07 -16.96 -11.85
N SER A 366 -20.11 -17.83 -12.12
CA SER A 366 -19.79 -18.28 -13.48
C SER A 366 -21.00 -18.93 -14.17
N LYS A 367 -21.74 -19.80 -13.47
CA LYS A 367 -22.98 -20.41 -13.99
C LYS A 367 -24.08 -19.38 -14.24
N LEU A 368 -24.29 -18.46 -13.32
CA LEU A 368 -25.31 -17.41 -13.44
C LEU A 368 -24.97 -16.40 -14.54
N GLU A 369 -23.69 -16.08 -14.74
CA GLU A 369 -23.22 -15.24 -15.84
C GLU A 369 -23.49 -15.89 -17.20
N GLN A 370 -23.20 -17.19 -17.33
CA GLN A 370 -23.51 -17.95 -18.54
C GLN A 370 -25.03 -18.03 -18.80
N GLN A 371 -25.83 -18.27 -17.77
CA GLN A 371 -27.29 -18.30 -17.88
C GLN A 371 -27.86 -16.93 -18.26
N ASN A 372 -27.35 -15.85 -17.66
CA ASN A 372 -27.78 -14.49 -17.95
C ASN A 372 -27.37 -14.04 -19.37
N ALA A 373 -26.25 -14.53 -19.90
CA ALA A 373 -25.83 -14.28 -21.28
C ALA A 373 -26.76 -14.98 -22.29
N ASN A 374 -27.18 -16.21 -21.99
CA ASN A 374 -28.05 -16.99 -22.88
C ASN A 374 -29.53 -16.57 -22.78
N PHE A 375 -30.01 -16.28 -21.56
CA PHE A 375 -31.41 -15.95 -21.26
C PHE A 375 -31.48 -14.88 -20.15
N PRO A 376 -31.35 -13.59 -20.52
CA PRO A 376 -31.42 -12.50 -19.54
C PRO A 376 -32.76 -12.52 -18.79
N SER A 377 -32.71 -12.56 -17.46
CA SER A 377 -33.90 -12.49 -16.61
C SER A 377 -33.64 -11.71 -15.33
N VAL A 378 -34.67 -11.00 -14.84
CA VAL A 378 -34.61 -10.25 -13.57
C VAL A 378 -34.22 -11.17 -12.41
N PHE A 379 -34.70 -12.41 -12.42
CA PHE A 379 -34.34 -13.43 -11.43
C PHE A 379 -32.85 -13.77 -11.48
N CYS A 380 -32.28 -14.04 -12.66
CA CYS A 380 -30.84 -14.27 -12.81
C CYS A 380 -30.02 -13.06 -12.37
N HIS A 381 -30.44 -11.85 -12.76
CA HIS A 381 -29.75 -10.61 -12.38
C HIS A 381 -29.70 -10.40 -10.86
N ASN A 382 -30.82 -10.65 -10.16
CA ASN A 382 -30.88 -10.53 -8.71
C ASN A 382 -29.99 -11.58 -8.02
N LYS A 383 -30.06 -12.84 -8.45
CA LYS A 383 -29.21 -13.92 -7.88
C LYS A 383 -27.73 -13.68 -8.10
N LEU A 384 -27.38 -13.15 -9.27
CA LEU A 384 -26.02 -12.79 -9.63
C LEU A 384 -25.53 -11.61 -8.79
N THR A 385 -26.37 -10.60 -8.55
CA THR A 385 -26.07 -9.48 -7.64
C THR A 385 -25.86 -9.96 -6.20
N GLU A 386 -26.72 -10.85 -5.69
CA GLU A 386 -26.59 -11.47 -4.36
C GLU A 386 -25.26 -12.23 -4.21
N ALA A 387 -24.94 -13.11 -5.18
CA ALA A 387 -23.71 -13.91 -5.14
C ALA A 387 -22.45 -13.03 -5.20
N ARG A 388 -22.49 -11.96 -6.01
CA ARG A 388 -21.40 -10.97 -6.12
C ARG A 388 -21.20 -10.20 -4.82
N ALA A 389 -22.28 -9.74 -4.18
CA ALA A 389 -22.21 -9.08 -2.88
C ALA A 389 -21.64 -9.99 -1.78
N ALA A 390 -22.02 -11.28 -1.78
CA ALA A 390 -21.47 -12.26 -0.86
C ALA A 390 -19.97 -12.51 -1.07
N LEU A 391 -19.51 -12.55 -2.32
CA LEU A 391 -18.09 -12.67 -2.65
C LEU A 391 -17.30 -11.41 -2.24
N GLU A 392 -17.88 -10.22 -2.43
CA GLU A 392 -17.27 -8.96 -2.00
C GLU A 392 -17.09 -8.92 -0.48
N ALA A 393 -18.08 -9.36 0.30
CA ALA A 393 -17.97 -9.46 1.75
C ALA A 393 -16.82 -10.40 2.21
N LEU A 394 -16.59 -11.51 1.49
CA LEU A 394 -15.44 -12.39 1.76
C LEU A 394 -14.11 -11.71 1.45
N TYR A 395 -14.03 -10.93 0.37
CA TYR A 395 -12.83 -10.16 0.04
C TYR A 395 -12.56 -9.03 1.02
N ASP A 396 -13.58 -8.35 1.51
CA ASP A 396 -13.45 -7.36 2.58
C ASP A 396 -12.89 -7.98 3.87
N TYR A 397 -13.33 -9.19 4.22
CA TYR A 397 -12.75 -9.92 5.34
C TYR A 397 -11.25 -10.22 5.13
N LYS A 398 -10.87 -10.70 3.94
CA LYS A 398 -9.45 -10.95 3.60
C LYS A 398 -8.62 -9.67 3.61
N LEU A 399 -9.21 -8.56 3.17
CA LEU A 399 -8.60 -7.23 3.17
C LEU A 399 -8.32 -6.79 4.60
N LYS A 400 -9.29 -6.87 5.51
CA LYS A 400 -9.12 -6.59 6.95
C LYS A 400 -7.96 -7.39 7.55
N GLY A 401 -7.86 -8.68 7.23
CA GLY A 401 -6.73 -9.52 7.67
C GLY A 401 -5.37 -9.04 7.16
N THR A 402 -5.31 -8.49 5.95
CA THR A 402 -4.08 -7.91 5.37
C THR A 402 -3.69 -6.61 6.05
N VAL A 403 -4.67 -5.75 6.35
CA VAL A 403 -4.47 -4.52 7.13
C VAL A 403 -3.86 -4.83 8.50
N VAL A 404 -4.42 -5.80 9.23
CA VAL A 404 -3.89 -6.22 10.54
C VAL A 404 -2.43 -6.68 10.43
N ARG A 405 -2.09 -7.49 9.41
CA ARG A 405 -0.71 -7.96 9.19
C ARG A 405 0.25 -6.83 8.80
N SER A 406 -0.24 -5.79 8.13
CA SER A 406 0.55 -4.63 7.75
C SER A 406 0.97 -3.75 8.95
N ARG A 407 0.31 -3.88 10.11
CA ARG A 407 0.51 -3.05 11.31
C ARG A 407 0.38 -1.54 11.06
N ALA A 408 -0.41 -1.13 10.05
CA ALA A 408 -0.69 0.27 9.79
C ALA A 408 -1.56 0.86 10.92
N ARG A 409 -1.12 1.98 11.53
CA ARG A 409 -1.85 2.69 12.59
C ARG A 409 -3.08 3.44 12.07
N TRP A 410 -3.09 3.77 10.78
CA TRP A 410 -4.15 4.52 10.10
C TRP A 410 -4.70 3.65 8.98
N SER A 411 -5.81 2.95 9.24
CA SER A 411 -6.66 2.41 8.18
C SER A 411 -7.98 3.17 8.27
N GLU A 412 -8.12 4.26 7.52
CA GLU A 412 -9.44 4.87 7.38
C GLU A 412 -10.33 3.94 6.56
N GLU A 413 -11.52 3.65 7.08
CA GLU A 413 -12.55 2.85 6.41
C GLU A 413 -12.89 3.53 5.07
N GLY A 414 -12.36 2.98 3.98
CA GLY A 414 -12.52 3.52 2.63
C GLY A 414 -11.27 3.42 1.73
N GLU A 415 -10.10 3.09 2.26
CA GLU A 415 -8.94 2.76 1.41
C GLU A 415 -8.86 1.26 1.07
N LYS A 416 -9.00 0.92 -0.22
CA LYS A 416 -8.54 -0.37 -0.76
C LYS A 416 -7.01 -0.45 -0.61
N ASN A 417 -6.45 -1.67 -0.60
CA ASN A 417 -5.02 -1.96 -0.41
C ASN A 417 -4.13 -1.17 -1.39
N THR A 418 -3.73 0.06 -1.01
CA THR A 418 -2.95 0.96 -1.85
C THR A 418 -1.49 0.51 -1.91
N LYS A 419 -0.74 1.05 -2.88
CA LYS A 419 0.73 0.89 -2.96
C LYS A 419 1.43 1.20 -1.62
N TYR A 420 0.85 2.08 -0.80
CA TYR A 420 1.35 2.40 0.53
C TYR A 420 1.30 1.19 1.48
N PHE A 421 0.15 0.54 1.63
CA PHE A 421 0.00 -0.63 2.54
C PHE A 421 0.88 -1.81 2.10
N LEU A 422 0.92 -2.10 0.79
CA LEU A 422 1.78 -3.16 0.25
C LEU A 422 3.27 -2.88 0.48
N ASN A 423 3.70 -1.62 0.38
CA ASN A 423 5.09 -1.23 0.65
C ASN A 423 5.39 -1.22 2.16
N LEU A 424 4.41 -0.88 3.01
CA LEU A 424 4.56 -0.95 4.45
C LEU A 424 4.74 -2.39 4.92
N GLU A 425 3.96 -3.34 4.39
CA GLU A 425 4.13 -4.77 4.66
C GLU A 425 5.50 -5.27 4.20
N LYS A 426 5.96 -4.86 3.01
CA LYS A 426 7.31 -5.17 2.51
C LYS A 426 8.42 -4.62 3.43
N ARG A 427 8.29 -3.37 3.88
CA ARG A 427 9.25 -2.75 4.82
C ARG A 427 9.26 -3.47 6.16
N ASN A 428 8.09 -3.76 6.72
CA ASN A 428 7.95 -4.50 7.97
C ASN A 428 8.52 -5.92 7.84
N ARG A 429 8.34 -6.58 6.70
CA ARG A 429 8.98 -7.87 6.41
C ARG A 429 10.51 -7.76 6.43
N SER A 430 11.07 -6.69 5.85
CA SER A 430 12.52 -6.45 5.84
C SER A 430 13.04 -6.17 7.25
N MET A 431 12.38 -5.31 8.02
CA MET A 431 12.81 -4.96 9.39
C MET A 431 12.68 -6.13 10.37
N ASN A 432 11.69 -7.01 10.17
CA ASN A 432 11.49 -8.19 11.02
C ASN A 432 12.25 -9.44 10.55
N SER A 433 13.15 -9.32 9.57
CA SER A 433 14.01 -10.42 9.12
C SER A 433 15.44 -10.22 9.59
N ILE A 434 15.99 -11.22 10.28
CA ILE A 434 17.42 -11.26 10.61
C ILE A 434 18.14 -11.75 9.36
N ASN A 435 18.89 -10.85 8.72
CA ASN A 435 19.64 -11.16 7.48
C ASN A 435 21.10 -11.51 7.77
N GLU A 436 21.59 -11.12 8.94
CA GLU A 436 22.98 -11.29 9.37
C GLU A 436 23.00 -11.38 10.91
N LEU A 437 23.84 -12.26 11.45
CA LEU A 437 24.05 -12.41 12.89
C LEU A 437 25.55 -12.49 13.17
N ILE A 438 26.01 -11.73 14.17
CA ILE A 438 27.41 -11.74 14.60
C ILE A 438 27.52 -12.69 15.80
N LEU A 439 28.35 -13.71 15.66
CA LEU A 439 28.64 -14.68 16.72
C LEU A 439 29.48 -14.05 17.85
N SER A 440 29.50 -14.70 19.01
CA SER A 440 30.39 -14.32 20.12
C SER A 440 31.89 -14.38 19.76
N SER A 441 32.24 -15.14 18.71
CA SER A 441 33.58 -15.20 18.12
C SER A 441 33.91 -14.01 17.20
N GLY A 442 32.97 -13.11 16.94
CA GLY A 442 33.12 -11.99 16.00
C GLY A 442 32.88 -12.35 14.53
N ILE A 443 32.59 -13.63 14.22
CA ILE A 443 32.28 -14.09 12.86
C ILE A 443 30.85 -13.71 12.49
N SER A 444 30.66 -13.17 11.29
CA SER A 444 29.33 -12.90 10.73
C SER A 444 28.79 -14.12 9.97
N ILE A 445 27.53 -14.48 10.26
CA ILE A 445 26.77 -15.50 9.53
C ILE A 445 25.54 -14.87 8.86
N SER A 446 25.31 -15.21 7.60
CA SER A 446 24.22 -14.65 6.77
C SER A 446 23.31 -15.72 6.15
N ALA A 447 23.74 -16.98 6.11
CA ALA A 447 22.93 -18.08 5.62
C ALA A 447 21.78 -18.39 6.60
N HIS A 448 20.57 -18.60 6.06
CA HIS A 448 19.38 -18.82 6.89
C HIS A 448 19.49 -20.07 7.79
N SER A 449 20.11 -21.15 7.30
CA SER A 449 20.36 -22.36 8.07
C SER A 449 21.19 -22.08 9.31
N ASP A 450 22.22 -21.27 9.16
CA ASP A 450 23.24 -21.02 10.17
C ASP A 450 22.68 -20.07 11.22
N ILE A 451 21.98 -19.01 10.79
CA ILE A 451 21.25 -18.09 11.68
C ILE A 451 20.23 -18.88 12.52
N MET A 452 19.45 -19.78 11.90
CA MET A 452 18.47 -20.59 12.63
C MET A 452 19.12 -21.59 13.59
N GLY A 453 20.23 -22.20 13.19
CA GLY A 453 21.02 -23.10 14.03
C GLY A 453 21.54 -22.40 15.28
N GLU A 454 22.10 -21.20 15.10
CA GLU A 454 22.64 -20.40 16.20
C GLU A 454 21.56 -19.88 17.15
N VAL A 455 20.45 -19.35 16.61
CA VAL A 455 19.30 -18.92 17.42
C VAL A 455 18.75 -20.10 18.24
N LYS A 456 18.64 -21.29 17.64
CA LYS A 456 18.24 -22.50 18.36
C LYS A 456 19.23 -22.84 19.48
N ARG A 457 20.53 -22.88 19.17
CA ARG A 457 21.59 -23.18 20.14
C ARG A 457 21.51 -22.24 21.35
N PHE A 458 21.49 -20.94 21.10
CA PHE A 458 21.43 -19.89 22.13
C PHE A 458 20.22 -20.06 23.06
N TYR A 459 19.01 -20.18 22.51
CA TYR A 459 17.82 -20.31 23.35
C TYR A 459 17.70 -21.69 24.01
N SER A 460 18.19 -22.76 23.36
CA SER A 460 18.30 -24.07 24.01
C SER A 460 19.19 -23.99 25.25
N GLU A 461 20.36 -23.36 25.16
CA GLU A 461 21.25 -23.14 26.31
C GLU A 461 20.59 -22.28 27.40
N LEU A 462 19.96 -21.16 27.01
CA LEU A 462 19.30 -20.24 27.95
C LEU A 462 18.19 -20.92 28.79
N TYR A 463 17.43 -21.81 28.16
CA TYR A 463 16.32 -22.53 28.81
C TYR A 463 16.71 -23.94 29.28
N THR A 464 17.98 -24.34 29.16
CA THR A 464 18.45 -25.59 29.76
C THR A 464 18.52 -25.40 31.27
N LYS A 465 17.89 -26.33 32.00
CA LYS A 465 17.78 -26.29 33.46
C LYS A 465 19.19 -26.22 34.07
N GLN A 466 19.52 -25.11 34.74
CA GLN A 466 20.72 -25.07 35.57
C GLN A 466 20.50 -25.99 36.78
N ASN A 467 21.39 -26.97 36.96
CA ASN A 467 21.40 -27.83 38.13
C ASN A 467 21.58 -26.96 39.39
N GLY A 468 20.55 -26.85 40.22
CA GLY A 468 20.64 -26.16 41.52
C GLY A 468 19.43 -25.32 41.92
N ILE A 469 18.52 -24.97 41.01
CA ILE A 469 17.32 -24.20 41.35
C ILE A 469 16.13 -25.17 41.42
N SER A 470 15.62 -25.40 42.63
CA SER A 470 14.38 -26.14 42.85
C SER A 470 13.25 -25.44 42.09
N SER A 471 12.39 -26.22 41.43
CA SER A 471 11.27 -25.74 40.60
C SER A 471 10.16 -25.02 41.39
N ILE A 472 10.44 -24.57 42.61
CA ILE A 472 9.49 -23.94 43.53
C ILE A 472 9.58 -22.41 43.49
N ASP A 473 10.64 -21.81 42.92
CA ASP A 473 10.87 -20.38 43.11
C ASP A 473 10.43 -19.45 41.96
N PHE A 474 9.97 -19.98 40.83
CA PHE A 474 9.54 -19.13 39.71
C PHE A 474 8.27 -18.33 40.03
N CYS A 475 7.31 -18.93 40.75
CA CYS A 475 6.08 -18.27 41.17
C CYS A 475 6.17 -17.57 42.54
N SER A 476 7.15 -17.94 43.36
CA SER A 476 7.27 -17.49 44.77
C SER A 476 8.00 -16.16 44.90
N ASN A 477 8.97 -15.88 44.01
CA ASN A 477 9.83 -14.70 44.08
C ASN A 477 9.49 -13.57 43.11
N HIS A 478 8.46 -13.73 42.28
CA HIS A 478 7.89 -12.58 41.59
C HIS A 478 6.74 -12.07 42.44
N SER A 479 6.99 -10.98 43.17
CA SER A 479 5.91 -10.07 43.57
C SER A 479 5.14 -9.75 42.29
N VAL A 480 3.99 -10.41 42.08
CA VAL A 480 3.08 -10.05 41.00
C VAL A 480 2.82 -8.57 41.21
N PRO A 481 3.23 -7.69 40.27
CA PRO A 481 2.96 -6.28 40.44
C PRO A 481 1.45 -6.17 40.62
N HIS A 482 0.99 -5.50 41.67
CA HIS A 482 -0.38 -5.03 41.78
C HIS A 482 -0.65 -3.95 40.71
N ASN A 483 -0.28 -4.21 39.46
CA ASN A 483 -0.77 -3.47 38.32
C ASN A 483 -2.18 -3.96 38.10
N LYS A 484 -3.12 -3.38 38.86
CA LYS A 484 -4.52 -3.40 38.50
C LYS A 484 -4.60 -2.94 37.04
N VAL A 485 -5.03 -3.87 36.18
CA VAL A 485 -5.48 -3.59 34.83
C VAL A 485 -6.37 -2.35 34.91
N SER A 486 -6.08 -1.30 34.12
CA SER A 486 -6.87 -0.07 34.21
C SER A 486 -8.34 -0.39 33.87
N PRO A 487 -9.31 0.39 34.38
CA PRO A 487 -10.72 0.19 34.03
C PRO A 487 -10.97 0.14 32.51
N GLU A 488 -10.19 0.91 31.74
CA GLU A 488 -10.23 0.87 30.27
C GLU A 488 -9.71 -0.43 29.69
N GLN A 489 -8.67 -1.04 30.27
CA GLN A 489 -8.15 -2.34 29.83
C GLN A 489 -9.06 -3.51 30.24
N GLN A 490 -9.83 -3.37 31.33
CA GLN A 490 -10.84 -4.37 31.74
C GLN A 490 -12.06 -4.38 30.81
N LEU A 491 -12.35 -3.28 30.12
CA LEU A 491 -13.42 -3.19 29.13
C LEU A 491 -13.05 -3.81 27.77
N VAL A 492 -11.76 -4.08 27.54
CA VAL A 492 -11.21 -4.58 26.27
C VAL A 492 -10.88 -6.08 26.30
N CYS A 493 -10.67 -6.65 27.48
CA CYS A 493 -10.52 -8.08 27.72
C CYS A 493 -11.88 -8.73 27.99
#